data_AF-A0A0E3RCA1-F1
#
_entry.id   AF-A0A0E3RCA1-F1
#
_cell.length_a   1.000
_cell.length_b   1.000
_cell.length_c   1.000
_cell.angle_alpha   90.00
_cell.angle_beta   90.00
_cell.angle_gamma   90.00
#
_symmetry.space_group_name_H-M   'P 1'
#
loop_
_entity.id
_entity.type
_entity.pdbx_description
1 polymer ?
#
loop_
_entity_poly.entity_id
_entity_poly.type
_entity_poly.pdbx_seq_one_letter_code
_entity_poly.pdbx_strand_id
1 'polypeptide(L)'
;MNTIYYEAHNNLYLNLTNRCSADCIFCIRNFADGVYGYNLRLSKEPSTEEIIEALEGLDLSKYREIVFTGLGEPTLRLDVVLAVTRWLKNQGLRVRLDTNGHAALINPKLDVIAELKKAGLDSVSVSLNAESEEKYNKLCRPVHKNAYRAMLDFVRGAKEAGISTRVTVVKIPEIDVEKCRKVSEELGSDFHIRLLSEAASQEIRE
;
A
#
# COMPACT_ATOMS: atom_id res chain seq x y z
N MET A 1 -20.54 10.87 4.15
CA MET A 1 -20.40 9.42 4.37
C MET A 1 -18.96 9.07 4.05
N ASN A 2 -18.26 8.32 4.90
CA ASN A 2 -16.86 7.96 4.64
C ASN A 2 -16.80 6.84 3.59
N THR A 3 -15.93 7.00 2.60
CA THR A 3 -15.66 5.93 1.62
C THR A 3 -14.74 4.91 2.26
N ILE A 4 -15.33 3.86 2.84
CA ILE A 4 -14.61 2.73 3.46
C ILE A 4 -13.97 1.85 2.38
N TYR A 5 -14.65 1.68 1.25
CA TYR A 5 -14.15 0.94 0.11
C TYR A 5 -14.51 1.61 -1.22
N TYR A 6 -13.79 1.25 -2.27
CA TYR A 6 -14.09 1.68 -3.63
C TYR A 6 -13.73 0.59 -4.66
N GLU A 7 -14.43 0.59 -5.79
CA GLU A 7 -14.22 -0.39 -6.86
C GLU A 7 -13.33 0.19 -7.96
N ALA A 8 -12.33 -0.56 -8.39
CA ALA A 8 -11.57 -0.26 -9.61
C ALA A 8 -10.87 -1.52 -10.13
N HIS A 9 -10.62 -1.61 -11.43
CA HIS A 9 -9.81 -2.68 -12.04
C HIS A 9 -10.23 -4.11 -11.61
N ASN A 10 -11.53 -4.34 -11.43
CA ASN A 10 -12.12 -5.60 -10.94
C ASN A 10 -11.67 -6.03 -9.51
N ASN A 11 -11.19 -5.08 -8.70
CA ASN A 11 -10.82 -5.27 -7.31
C ASN A 11 -11.69 -4.40 -6.40
N LEU A 12 -11.73 -4.75 -5.12
CA LEU A 12 -12.27 -3.90 -4.06
C LEU A 12 -11.13 -3.35 -3.22
N TYR A 13 -11.01 -2.04 -3.12
CA TYR A 13 -9.96 -1.37 -2.37
C TYR A 13 -10.51 -0.86 -1.04
N LEU A 14 -9.84 -1.19 0.07
CA LEU A 14 -10.20 -0.78 1.43
C LEU A 14 -9.37 0.43 1.84
N ASN A 15 -10.05 1.52 2.20
CA ASN A 15 -9.46 2.80 2.58
C ASN A 15 -9.52 2.97 4.12
N LEU A 16 -8.38 2.77 4.78
CA LEU A 16 -8.34 2.63 6.24
C LEU A 16 -7.98 3.89 7.02
N THR A 17 -7.19 4.78 6.41
CA THR A 17 -6.57 5.90 7.12
C THR A 17 -6.11 6.99 6.16
N ASN A 18 -6.14 8.24 6.63
CA ASN A 18 -5.51 9.38 5.96
C ASN A 18 -4.02 9.56 6.36
N ARG A 19 -3.57 8.86 7.41
CA ARG A 19 -2.21 9.00 7.96
C ARG A 19 -1.22 8.20 7.13
N CYS A 20 0.01 8.67 7.01
CA CYS A 20 1.09 7.96 6.33
C CYS A 20 2.42 8.23 7.03
N SER A 21 3.34 7.27 6.96
CA SER A 21 4.72 7.40 7.45
C SER A 21 5.68 8.03 6.42
N ALA A 22 5.14 8.58 5.32
CA ALA A 22 5.85 9.24 4.25
C ALA A 22 5.06 10.45 3.72
N ASP A 23 5.75 11.42 3.14
CA ASP A 23 5.19 12.61 2.50
C ASP A 23 5.70 12.78 1.07
N CYS A 24 5.37 11.80 0.23
CA CYS A 24 5.89 11.76 -1.13
C CYS A 24 5.42 12.97 -1.94
N ILE A 25 6.33 13.62 -2.66
CA ILE A 25 6.02 14.80 -3.47
C ILE A 25 5.01 14.51 -4.59
N PHE A 26 4.96 13.27 -5.06
CA PHE A 26 4.08 12.80 -6.12
C PHE A 26 2.80 12.11 -5.59
N CYS A 27 2.55 12.15 -4.28
CA CYS A 27 1.40 11.47 -3.71
C CYS A 27 0.09 12.16 -4.13
N ILE A 28 -0.87 11.38 -4.62
CA ILE A 28 -2.17 11.94 -5.05
C ILE A 28 -2.90 12.71 -3.94
N ARG A 29 -2.66 12.38 -2.67
CA ARG A 29 -3.26 13.08 -1.53
C ARG A 29 -2.90 14.57 -1.47
N ASN A 30 -1.88 15.01 -2.20
CA ASN A 30 -1.48 16.41 -2.25
C ASN A 30 -2.23 17.19 -3.35
N PHE A 31 -2.91 16.47 -4.26
CA PHE A 31 -3.49 17.02 -5.48
C PHE A 31 -4.99 16.71 -5.62
N ALA A 32 -5.49 15.69 -4.92
CA ALA A 32 -6.89 15.30 -4.96
C ALA A 32 -7.33 14.60 -3.66
N ASP A 33 -8.63 14.67 -3.41
CA ASP A 33 -9.28 14.01 -2.28
C ASP A 33 -9.69 12.56 -2.58
N GLY A 34 -9.45 12.05 -3.78
CA GLY A 34 -9.67 10.64 -4.08
C GLY A 34 -9.43 10.26 -5.54
N VAL A 35 -9.96 9.11 -5.94
CA VAL A 35 -9.69 8.44 -7.23
C VAL A 35 -10.96 7.83 -7.79
N TYR A 36 -11.02 7.66 -9.11
CA TYR A 36 -12.09 6.93 -9.80
C TYR A 36 -13.51 7.45 -9.46
N GLY A 37 -13.64 8.75 -9.17
CA GLY A 37 -14.91 9.38 -8.78
C GLY A 37 -15.28 9.24 -7.31
N TYR A 38 -14.47 8.55 -6.50
CA TYR A 38 -14.67 8.41 -5.06
C TYR A 38 -13.88 9.46 -4.29
N ASN A 39 -14.50 10.09 -3.28
CA ASN A 39 -13.79 10.89 -2.28
C ASN A 39 -13.26 9.95 -1.18
N LEU A 40 -11.94 9.86 -1.04
CA LEU A 40 -11.26 8.99 -0.09
C LEU A 40 -10.83 9.70 1.21
N ARG A 41 -11.06 11.01 1.35
CA ARG A 41 -10.79 11.71 2.61
C ARG A 41 -11.75 11.24 3.69
N LEU A 42 -11.20 10.53 4.66
CA LEU A 42 -11.97 10.07 5.81
C LEU A 42 -12.17 11.22 6.80
N SER A 43 -13.41 11.48 7.23
CA SER A 43 -13.66 12.37 8.37
C SER A 43 -13.26 11.70 9.70
N LYS A 44 -13.26 10.36 9.72
CA LYS A 44 -12.88 9.50 10.84
C LYS A 44 -12.38 8.16 10.28
N GLU A 45 -11.33 7.61 10.88
CA GLU A 45 -10.86 6.26 10.56
C GLU A 45 -11.92 5.20 10.96
N PRO A 46 -12.36 4.32 10.04
CA PRO A 46 -13.42 3.35 10.34
C PRO A 46 -12.91 2.26 11.28
N SER A 47 -13.70 1.78 12.24
CA SER A 47 -13.35 0.64 13.09
C SER A 47 -13.29 -0.67 12.29
N THR A 48 -12.75 -1.73 12.88
CA THR A 48 -12.74 -3.06 12.26
C THR A 48 -14.17 -3.55 11.97
N GLU A 49 -15.09 -3.30 12.92
CA GLU A 49 -16.50 -3.64 12.83
C GLU A 49 -17.18 -2.85 11.71
N GLU A 50 -16.97 -1.53 11.65
CA GLU A 50 -17.52 -0.67 10.58
C GLU A 50 -17.03 -1.14 9.19
N ILE A 51 -15.79 -1.64 9.08
CA ILE A 51 -15.26 -2.20 7.82
C ILE A 51 -15.94 -3.53 7.49
N ILE A 52 -16.04 -4.46 8.45
CA ILE A 52 -16.65 -5.77 8.21
C ILE A 52 -18.13 -5.63 7.85
N GLU A 53 -18.90 -4.82 8.59
CA GLU A 53 -20.32 -4.54 8.30
C GLU A 53 -20.50 -3.97 6.88
N ALA A 54 -19.61 -3.07 6.46
CA ALA A 54 -19.64 -2.51 5.11
C ALA A 54 -19.35 -3.56 4.02
N LEU A 55 -18.60 -4.61 4.34
CA LEU A 55 -18.27 -5.70 3.42
C LEU A 55 -19.31 -6.83 3.40
N GLU A 56 -19.99 -7.09 4.51
CA GLU A 56 -21.05 -8.11 4.62
C GLU A 56 -22.23 -7.84 3.67
N GLY A 57 -22.49 -6.58 3.33
CA GLY A 57 -23.53 -6.19 2.38
C GLY A 57 -23.19 -6.43 0.91
N LEU A 58 -22.00 -6.94 0.59
CA LEU A 58 -21.50 -7.07 -0.78
C LEU A 58 -21.35 -8.52 -1.22
N ASP A 59 -21.61 -8.77 -2.51
CA ASP A 59 -21.10 -9.98 -3.15
C ASP A 59 -19.60 -9.80 -3.44
N LEU A 60 -18.77 -10.22 -2.49
CA LEU A 60 -17.31 -10.11 -2.60
C LEU A 60 -16.72 -11.06 -3.65
N SER A 61 -17.46 -12.08 -4.09
CA SER A 61 -16.98 -13.07 -5.06
C SER A 61 -16.77 -12.50 -6.46
N LYS A 62 -17.39 -11.35 -6.77
CA LYS A 62 -17.21 -10.65 -8.05
C LYS A 62 -15.84 -10.00 -8.20
N TYR A 63 -15.12 -9.78 -7.09
CA TYR A 63 -13.80 -9.13 -7.12
C TYR A 63 -12.68 -10.17 -7.22
N ARG A 64 -11.67 -9.85 -8.02
CA ARG A 64 -10.47 -10.68 -8.15
C ARG A 64 -9.68 -10.76 -6.84
N GLU A 65 -9.59 -9.65 -6.12
CA GLU A 65 -8.93 -9.56 -4.82
C GLU A 65 -9.42 -8.31 -4.07
N ILE A 66 -9.23 -8.34 -2.74
CA ILE A 66 -9.48 -7.23 -1.83
C ILE A 66 -8.14 -6.61 -1.46
N VAL A 67 -8.01 -5.30 -1.58
CA VAL A 67 -6.72 -4.61 -1.49
C VAL A 67 -6.75 -3.55 -0.39
N PHE A 68 -5.89 -3.67 0.60
CA PHE A 68 -5.66 -2.59 1.55
C PHE A 68 -4.81 -1.49 0.90
N THR A 69 -5.35 -0.27 0.86
CA THR A 69 -4.69 0.92 0.29
C THR A 69 -5.37 2.19 0.83
N GLY A 70 -5.28 3.30 0.10
CA GLY A 70 -6.03 4.52 0.34
C GLY A 70 -5.18 5.76 0.10
N LEU A 71 -5.52 6.85 0.78
CA LEU A 71 -4.69 8.07 0.82
C LEU A 71 -3.59 8.01 1.91
N GLY A 72 -3.55 6.94 2.69
CA GLY A 72 -2.62 6.71 3.78
C GLY A 72 -1.83 5.40 3.68
N GLU A 73 -1.13 5.05 4.76
CA GLU A 73 -0.35 3.81 4.89
C GLU A 73 -1.13 2.80 5.76
N PRO A 74 -1.64 1.70 5.20
CA PRO A 74 -2.47 0.75 5.95
C PRO A 74 -1.78 0.14 7.18
N THR A 75 -0.46 0.00 7.17
CA THR A 75 0.28 -0.62 8.28
C THR A 75 0.38 0.26 9.54
N LEU A 76 -0.11 1.51 9.49
CA LEU A 76 -0.42 2.31 10.69
C LEU A 76 -1.62 1.77 11.48
N ARG A 77 -2.43 0.93 10.85
CA ARG A 77 -3.58 0.23 11.43
C ARG A 77 -3.43 -1.27 11.24
N LEU A 78 -2.25 -1.78 11.56
CA LEU A 78 -1.87 -3.17 11.32
C LEU A 78 -2.84 -4.16 12.01
N ASP A 79 -3.30 -3.84 13.21
CA ASP A 79 -4.33 -4.61 13.93
C ASP A 79 -5.61 -4.81 13.11
N VAL A 80 -6.09 -3.74 12.47
CA VAL A 80 -7.26 -3.77 11.58
C VAL A 80 -6.97 -4.56 10.31
N VAL A 81 -5.81 -4.32 9.68
CA VAL A 81 -5.38 -5.09 8.49
C VAL A 81 -5.38 -6.59 8.81
N LEU A 82 -4.80 -7.00 9.95
CA LEU A 82 -4.73 -8.40 10.36
C LEU A 82 -6.13 -8.99 10.64
N ALA A 83 -6.99 -8.26 11.36
CA ALA A 83 -8.33 -8.72 11.70
C ALA A 83 -9.21 -8.89 10.45
N VAL A 84 -9.26 -7.87 9.58
CA VAL A 84 -10.04 -7.91 8.34
C VAL A 84 -9.46 -8.94 7.37
N THR A 85 -8.13 -9.10 7.30
CA THR A 85 -7.53 -10.19 6.49
C THR A 85 -8.05 -11.54 6.93
N ARG A 86 -8.00 -11.87 8.24
CA ARG A 86 -8.50 -13.17 8.75
C ARG A 86 -9.97 -13.39 8.38
N TRP A 87 -10.80 -12.36 8.52
CA TRP A 87 -12.22 -12.42 8.16
C TRP A 87 -12.44 -12.68 6.66
N LEU A 88 -11.69 -12.00 5.79
CA LEU A 88 -11.73 -12.21 4.33
C LEU A 88 -11.23 -13.61 3.94
N LYS A 89 -10.15 -14.09 4.59
CA LYS A 89 -9.58 -15.41 4.30
C LYS A 89 -10.51 -16.56 4.70
N ASN A 90 -11.30 -16.41 5.76
CA ASN A 90 -12.33 -17.39 6.13
C ASN A 90 -13.42 -17.55 5.05
N GLN A 91 -13.56 -16.59 4.14
CA GLN A 91 -14.48 -16.63 3.01
C GLN A 91 -13.81 -17.06 1.69
N GLY A 92 -12.54 -17.46 1.74
CA GLY A 92 -11.78 -17.89 0.55
C GLY A 92 -11.34 -16.74 -0.36
N LEU A 93 -11.44 -15.49 0.07
CA LEU A 93 -11.07 -14.33 -0.73
C LEU A 93 -9.55 -14.14 -0.80
N ARG A 94 -9.07 -13.55 -1.90
CA ARG A 94 -7.67 -13.16 -2.06
C ARG A 94 -7.45 -11.75 -1.52
N VAL A 95 -6.39 -11.54 -0.75
CA VAL A 95 -6.10 -10.28 -0.06
C VAL A 95 -4.70 -9.77 -0.39
N ARG A 96 -4.61 -8.50 -0.77
CA ARG A 96 -3.35 -7.79 -1.03
C ARG A 96 -3.18 -6.59 -0.10
N LEU A 97 -1.95 -6.33 0.29
CA LEU A 97 -1.54 -5.10 0.96
C LEU A 97 -0.70 -4.24 0.02
N ASP A 98 -1.18 -3.03 -0.30
CA ASP A 98 -0.36 -1.99 -0.92
C ASP A 98 0.25 -1.14 0.20
N THR A 99 1.57 -0.99 0.22
CA THR A 99 2.30 -0.34 1.34
C THR A 99 3.56 0.38 0.87
N ASN A 100 4.03 1.35 1.64
CA ASN A 100 5.37 1.94 1.50
C ASN A 100 6.49 1.06 2.09
N GLY A 101 6.15 -0.02 2.80
CA GLY A 101 7.10 -0.98 3.37
C GLY A 101 7.70 -0.56 4.72
N HIS A 102 7.23 0.53 5.34
CA HIS A 102 7.73 0.99 6.64
C HIS A 102 7.14 0.22 7.84
N ALA A 103 6.43 -0.89 7.58
CA ALA A 103 5.58 -1.55 8.57
C ALA A 103 6.30 -1.93 9.86
N ALA A 104 7.55 -2.41 9.76
CA ALA A 104 8.39 -2.75 10.92
C ALA A 104 8.82 -1.52 11.74
N LEU A 105 9.04 -0.37 11.09
CA LEU A 105 9.36 0.89 11.78
C LEU A 105 8.13 1.47 12.50
N ILE A 106 6.94 1.27 11.91
CA ILE A 106 5.66 1.68 12.48
C ILE A 106 5.28 0.77 13.67
N ASN A 107 5.60 -0.53 13.58
CA ASN A 107 5.20 -1.55 14.55
C ASN A 107 6.42 -2.27 15.16
N PRO A 108 7.33 -1.56 15.88
CA PRO A 108 8.64 -2.09 16.26
C PRO A 108 8.61 -3.24 17.29
N LYS A 109 7.44 -3.52 17.88
CA LYS A 109 7.24 -4.60 18.86
C LYS A 109 6.73 -5.89 18.25
N LEU A 110 6.49 -5.92 16.93
CA LEU A 110 5.88 -7.04 16.23
C LEU A 110 6.79 -7.51 15.10
N ASP A 111 6.81 -8.83 14.90
CA ASP A 111 7.23 -9.39 13.62
C ASP A 111 6.07 -9.25 12.62
N VAL A 112 6.07 -8.13 11.91
CA VAL A 112 4.98 -7.77 11.01
C VAL A 112 4.81 -8.81 9.89
N ILE A 113 5.91 -9.35 9.35
CA ILE A 113 5.84 -10.34 8.27
C ILE A 113 5.21 -11.63 8.78
N ALA A 114 5.61 -12.11 9.96
CA ALA A 114 5.02 -13.29 10.58
C ALA A 114 3.52 -13.10 10.86
N GLU A 115 3.11 -11.94 11.35
CA GLU A 115 1.70 -11.65 11.62
C GLU A 115 0.87 -11.56 10.33
N LEU A 116 1.37 -10.89 9.28
CA LEU A 116 0.71 -10.84 7.97
C LEU A 116 0.55 -12.25 7.37
N LYS A 117 1.61 -13.07 7.45
CA LYS A 117 1.57 -14.47 6.98
C LYS A 117 0.55 -15.28 7.77
N LYS A 118 0.56 -15.17 9.10
CA LYS A 118 -0.37 -15.86 10.01
C LYS A 118 -1.82 -15.44 9.78
N ALA A 119 -2.07 -14.18 9.43
CA ALA A 119 -3.40 -13.71 9.05
C ALA A 119 -3.88 -14.28 7.69
N GLY A 120 -2.96 -14.80 6.88
CA GLY A 120 -3.24 -15.41 5.58
C GLY A 120 -3.16 -14.44 4.40
N LEU A 121 -2.40 -13.35 4.52
CA LEU A 121 -2.19 -12.39 3.43
C LEU A 121 -1.56 -13.09 2.20
N ASP A 122 -2.14 -12.88 1.01
CA ASP A 122 -1.69 -13.55 -0.21
C ASP A 122 -0.54 -12.80 -0.90
N SER A 123 -0.59 -11.47 -0.89
CA SER A 123 0.39 -10.66 -1.61
C SER A 123 0.64 -9.28 -1.01
N VAL A 124 1.82 -8.72 -1.32
CA VAL A 124 2.20 -7.34 -1.02
C VAL A 124 2.65 -6.61 -2.29
N SER A 125 2.30 -5.34 -2.38
CA SER A 125 2.74 -4.40 -3.41
C SER A 125 3.44 -3.23 -2.74
N VAL A 126 4.78 -3.23 -2.79
CA VAL A 126 5.61 -2.29 -2.03
C VAL A 126 6.03 -1.11 -2.91
N SER A 127 5.83 0.11 -2.44
CA SER A 127 6.20 1.34 -3.15
C SER A 127 7.70 1.63 -3.00
N LEU A 128 8.52 1.18 -3.95
CA LEU A 128 9.97 1.41 -4.00
C LEU A 128 10.30 2.87 -4.32
N ASN A 129 9.69 3.41 -5.39
CA ASN A 129 9.71 4.82 -5.80
C ASN A 129 11.05 5.58 -5.85
N ALA A 130 12.21 4.93 -5.70
CA ALA A 130 13.53 5.50 -5.94
C ALA A 130 14.58 4.39 -6.01
N GLU A 131 15.62 4.61 -6.82
CA GLU A 131 16.72 3.67 -7.00
C GLU A 131 17.80 3.75 -5.91
N SER A 132 17.71 4.72 -5.00
CA SER A 132 18.66 4.91 -3.91
C SER A 132 18.01 5.55 -2.70
N GLU A 133 18.62 5.35 -1.53
CA GLU A 133 18.14 5.95 -0.28
C GLU A 133 18.14 7.49 -0.34
N GLU A 134 19.17 8.10 -0.94
CA GLU A 134 19.24 9.55 -1.07
C GLU A 134 18.03 10.10 -1.85
N LYS A 135 17.72 9.49 -3.01
CA LYS A 135 16.56 9.89 -3.81
C LYS A 135 15.25 9.55 -3.11
N TYR A 136 15.15 8.40 -2.46
CA TYR A 136 13.98 8.03 -1.68
C TYR A 136 13.67 9.07 -0.61
N ASN A 137 14.69 9.51 0.13
CA ASN A 137 14.53 10.50 1.18
C ASN A 137 14.09 11.87 0.63
N LYS A 138 14.59 12.27 -0.54
CA LYS A 138 14.17 13.51 -1.22
C LYS A 138 12.74 13.44 -1.73
N LEU A 139 12.37 12.33 -2.37
CA LEU A 139 11.11 12.17 -3.10
C LEU A 139 9.96 11.69 -2.20
N CYS A 140 10.20 10.67 -1.38
CA CYS A 140 9.20 10.05 -0.51
C CYS A 140 9.11 10.70 0.87
N ARG A 141 10.15 11.43 1.30
CA ARG A 141 10.20 12.18 2.57
C ARG A 141 9.68 11.35 3.76
N PRO A 142 10.30 10.20 4.05
CA PRO A 142 9.87 9.33 5.13
C PRO A 142 10.03 10.01 6.49
N VAL A 143 9.11 9.73 7.42
CA VAL A 143 9.18 10.25 8.80
C VAL A 143 10.33 9.60 9.57
N HIS A 144 10.59 8.32 9.30
CA HIS A 144 11.62 7.54 10.00
C HIS A 144 12.95 7.58 9.26
N LYS A 145 14.05 7.58 10.03
CA LYS A 145 15.39 7.31 9.49
C LYS A 145 15.48 5.86 9.01
N ASN A 146 16.35 5.58 8.04
CA ASN A 146 16.58 4.25 7.45
C ASN A 146 15.33 3.62 6.79
N ALA A 147 14.33 4.44 6.44
CA ALA A 147 13.07 3.95 5.88
C ALA A 147 13.24 3.21 4.56
N TYR A 148 14.16 3.67 3.71
CA TYR A 148 14.52 2.96 2.48
C TYR A 148 15.03 1.55 2.78
N ARG A 149 15.97 1.43 3.72
CA ARG A 149 16.50 0.13 4.12
C ARG A 149 15.42 -0.78 4.70
N ALA A 150 14.57 -0.25 5.58
CA ALA A 150 13.46 -1.00 6.16
C ALA A 150 12.45 -1.48 5.11
N MET A 151 12.16 -0.66 4.10
CA MET A 151 11.32 -1.05 2.96
C MET A 151 11.94 -2.20 2.16
N LEU A 152 13.26 -2.15 1.89
CA LEU A 152 13.96 -3.25 1.20
C LEU A 152 13.94 -4.54 2.05
N ASP A 153 14.15 -4.42 3.37
CA ASP A 153 14.13 -5.56 4.29
C ASP A 153 12.70 -6.14 4.42
N PHE A 154 11.66 -5.31 4.36
CA PHE A 154 10.27 -5.77 4.29
C PHE A 154 10.00 -6.59 3.03
N VAL A 155 10.49 -6.14 1.86
CA VAL A 155 10.37 -6.90 0.59
C VAL A 155 11.05 -8.27 0.71
N ARG A 156 12.28 -8.31 1.25
CA ARG A 156 13.02 -9.57 1.46
C ARG A 156 12.26 -10.51 2.41
N GLY A 157 11.85 -10.01 3.57
CA GLY A 157 11.13 -10.78 4.57
C GLY A 157 9.80 -11.34 4.04
N ALA A 158 9.02 -10.53 3.32
CA ALA A 158 7.77 -10.98 2.71
C ALA A 158 8.01 -12.13 1.71
N LYS A 159 9.05 -12.03 0.88
CA LYS A 159 9.45 -13.09 -0.04
C LYS A 159 9.89 -14.36 0.69
N GLU A 160 10.75 -14.24 1.69
CA GLU A 160 11.24 -15.38 2.48
C GLU A 160 10.10 -16.11 3.19
N ALA A 161 9.08 -15.38 3.66
CA ALA A 161 7.85 -15.94 4.23
C ALA A 161 6.89 -16.54 3.17
N GLY A 162 7.24 -16.50 1.89
CA GLY A 162 6.44 -17.01 0.79
C GLY A 162 5.16 -16.20 0.55
N ILE A 163 5.19 -14.89 0.79
CA ILE A 163 4.12 -13.96 0.38
C ILE A 163 4.46 -13.48 -1.04
N SER A 164 3.49 -13.52 -1.95
CA SER A 164 3.68 -13.03 -3.32
C SER A 164 4.04 -11.54 -3.28
N THR A 165 5.23 -11.18 -3.73
CA THR A 165 5.79 -9.86 -3.48
C THR A 165 6.17 -9.17 -4.77
N ARG A 166 5.66 -7.95 -4.94
CA ARG A 166 6.08 -7.05 -6.00
C ARG A 166 6.53 -5.71 -5.45
N VAL A 167 7.40 -5.04 -6.17
CA VAL A 167 7.72 -3.63 -5.95
C VAL A 167 7.19 -2.79 -7.11
N THR A 168 6.83 -1.56 -6.78
CA THR A 168 6.25 -0.62 -7.74
C THR A 168 6.96 0.73 -7.71
N VAL A 169 6.99 1.37 -8.86
CA VAL A 169 7.48 2.75 -9.01
C VAL A 169 6.45 3.59 -9.73
N VAL A 170 6.34 4.87 -9.37
CA VAL A 170 5.60 5.83 -10.18
C VAL A 170 6.53 6.38 -11.26
N LYS A 171 6.05 6.48 -12.50
CA LYS A 171 6.82 7.01 -13.62
C LYS A 171 6.84 8.55 -13.58
N ILE A 172 7.92 9.11 -13.04
CA ILE A 172 8.22 10.55 -13.05
C ILE A 172 9.66 10.80 -13.50
N PRO A 173 9.99 11.99 -14.04
CA PRO A 173 11.33 12.30 -14.54
C PRO A 173 12.48 12.07 -13.53
N GLU A 174 12.21 12.27 -12.23
CA GLU A 174 13.20 12.19 -11.16
C GLU A 174 13.60 10.74 -10.81
N ILE A 175 12.75 9.75 -11.15
CA ILE A 175 12.95 8.34 -10.82
C ILE A 175 13.56 7.61 -12.02
N ASP A 176 14.74 7.01 -11.80
CA ASP A 176 15.35 6.13 -12.79
C ASP A 176 14.68 4.75 -12.73
N VAL A 177 13.66 4.56 -13.58
CA VAL A 177 12.83 3.34 -13.61
C VAL A 177 13.68 2.10 -13.88
N GLU A 178 14.73 2.22 -14.69
CA GLU A 178 15.57 1.07 -15.05
C GLU A 178 16.49 0.67 -13.90
N LYS A 179 17.05 1.64 -13.16
CA LYS A 179 17.76 1.31 -11.92
C LYS A 179 16.83 0.75 -10.86
N CYS A 180 15.60 1.23 -10.76
CA CYS A 180 14.61 0.64 -9.86
C CYS A 180 14.26 -0.82 -10.24
N ARG A 181 14.24 -1.12 -11.55
CA ARG A 181 14.08 -2.50 -12.03
C ARG A 181 15.23 -3.39 -11.56
N LYS A 182 16.48 -2.91 -11.65
CA LYS A 182 17.64 -3.64 -11.11
C LYS A 182 17.53 -3.90 -9.61
N VAL A 183 17.08 -2.92 -8.83
CA VAL A 183 16.80 -3.11 -7.39
C VAL A 183 15.75 -4.21 -7.18
N SER A 184 14.68 -4.24 -7.99
CA SER A 184 13.68 -5.32 -7.94
C SER A 184 14.26 -6.69 -8.25
N GLU A 185 15.15 -6.78 -9.25
CA GLU A 185 15.82 -8.03 -9.64
C GLU A 185 16.73 -8.54 -8.53
N GLU A 186 17.49 -7.65 -7.87
CA GLU A 186 18.32 -7.98 -6.70
C GLU A 186 17.50 -8.47 -5.51
N LEU A 187 16.28 -7.95 -5.33
CA LEU A 187 15.32 -8.44 -4.33
C LEU A 187 14.60 -9.72 -4.79
N GLY A 188 14.70 -10.07 -6.07
CA GLY A 188 13.95 -11.13 -6.72
C GLY A 188 12.43 -10.90 -6.73
N SER A 189 11.97 -9.66 -6.63
CA SER A 189 10.53 -9.33 -6.64
C SER A 189 10.02 -9.05 -8.05
N ASP A 190 8.72 -9.21 -8.26
CA ASP A 190 8.07 -8.70 -9.47
C ASP A 190 8.15 -7.17 -9.52
N PHE A 191 8.24 -6.62 -10.73
CA PHE A 191 8.34 -5.17 -10.94
C PHE A 191 7.11 -4.61 -11.67
N HIS A 192 6.60 -3.46 -11.23
CA HIS A 192 5.49 -2.79 -11.89
C HIS A 192 5.66 -1.28 -11.94
N ILE A 193 5.35 -0.70 -13.09
CA ILE A 193 5.38 0.75 -13.30
C ILE A 193 3.95 1.27 -13.20
N ARG A 194 3.75 2.22 -12.31
CA ARG A 194 2.51 2.98 -12.15
C ARG A 194 2.61 4.27 -12.94
N LEU A 195 1.54 4.62 -13.64
CA LEU A 195 1.41 5.95 -14.20
C LEU A 195 1.02 6.93 -13.09
N LEU A 196 1.47 8.17 -13.23
CA LEU A 196 1.06 9.24 -12.33
C LEU A 196 -0.44 9.53 -12.55
N SER A 197 -1.15 9.90 -11.49
CA SER A 197 -2.58 10.26 -11.65
C SER A 197 -2.73 11.52 -12.50
N GLU A 198 -3.88 11.68 -13.16
CA GLU A 198 -4.14 12.88 -13.96
C GLU A 198 -4.00 14.16 -13.12
N ALA A 199 -4.57 14.17 -11.91
CA ALA A 199 -4.48 15.29 -10.97
C ALA A 199 -3.02 15.66 -10.63
N ALA A 200 -2.18 14.67 -10.32
CA ALA A 200 -0.77 14.94 -10.04
C ALA A 200 0.01 15.33 -11.31
N SER A 201 -0.44 14.90 -12.49
CA SER A 201 0.29 15.10 -13.76
C SER A 201 0.20 16.52 -14.25
N GLN A 202 -0.88 17.22 -13.93
CA GLN A 202 -1.09 18.62 -14.26
C GLN A 202 -0.13 19.51 -13.44
N GLU A 203 0.00 19.24 -12.15
CA GLU A 203 0.79 20.04 -11.21
C GLU A 203 2.31 19.79 -11.30
N ILE A 204 2.76 18.56 -11.56
CA ILE A 204 4.21 18.24 -11.64
C ILE A 204 4.85 18.72 -12.96
N ARG A 205 4.04 19.10 -13.96
CA ARG A 205 4.54 19.60 -15.25
C ARG A 205 4.72 21.12 -15.28
N GLU A 206 4.29 21.84 -14.26
CA GLU A 206 4.45 23.29 -14.08
C GLU A 206 5.67 23.62 -13.22
#